data_AF-A0A821AZS8-F1
#
_entry.id   AF-A0A821AZS8-F1
#
_cell.length_a   1.000
_cell.length_b   1.000
_cell.length_c   1.000
_cell.angle_alpha   90.00
_cell.angle_beta   90.00
_cell.angle_gamma   90.00
#
_symmetry.space_group_name_H-M   'P 1'
#
loop_
_entity.id
_entity.type
_entity.pdbx_description
1 polymer ?
#
loop_
_entity_poly.entity_id
_entity_poly.type
_entity_poly.pdbx_seq_one_letter_code
_entity_poly.pdbx_strand_id
1 'polypeptide(L)'
;MKDILLRNTDHILSWLKEHDILVVDRGFRDSIGVMKALGLEAIMPSFLDGRRQFSAEEANESRCITKIRWVVEAANRRLKQF
;
A
#
# COMPACT_ATOMS: atom_id res chain seq x y z
N MET A 1 6.81 -1.23 8.84
CA MET A 1 6.03 -0.05 8.39
C MET A 1 5.30 0.62 9.53
N LYS A 2 4.61 -0.10 10.43
CA LYS A 2 4.07 0.49 11.68
C LYS A 2 5.08 1.34 12.43
N ASP A 3 6.24 0.77 12.78
CA ASP A 3 7.29 1.53 13.48
C ASP A 3 7.83 2.72 12.68
N ILE A 4 7.96 2.58 11.37
CA ILE A 4 8.44 3.67 10.49
C ILE A 4 7.46 4.85 10.51
N LEU A 5 6.17 4.58 10.39
CA LEU A 5 5.11 5.60 10.41
C LEU A 5 4.96 6.20 11.82
N LEU A 6 4.90 5.37 12.85
CA LEU A 6 4.72 5.81 14.25
C LEU A 6 5.90 6.61 14.77
N ARG A 7 7.13 6.23 14.40
CA ARG A 7 8.35 6.97 14.77
C ARG A 7 8.65 8.11 13.82
N ASN A 8 7.82 8.32 12.79
CA ASN A 8 8.05 9.28 11.71
C ASN A 8 9.50 9.22 11.20
N THR A 9 10.00 8.01 10.95
CA THR A 9 11.39 7.79 10.54
C THR A 9 11.67 8.54 9.24
N ASP A 10 12.83 9.20 9.17
CA ASP A 10 13.24 10.04 8.05
C ASP A 10 12.23 11.15 7.69
N HIS A 11 11.39 11.57 8.64
CA HIS A 11 10.33 12.56 8.46
C HIS A 11 9.34 12.19 7.35
N ILE A 12 9.11 10.90 7.11
CA ILE A 12 8.24 10.42 6.02
C ILE A 12 6.82 11.02 6.07
N LEU A 13 6.29 11.33 7.27
CA LEU A 13 4.97 11.95 7.41
C LEU A 13 4.94 13.39 6.86
N SER A 14 6.08 14.07 6.77
CA SER A 14 6.15 15.41 6.16
C SER A 14 5.92 15.38 4.65
N TRP A 15 6.05 14.21 4.01
CA TRP A 15 5.81 14.03 2.59
C TRP A 15 4.35 13.69 2.29
N LEU A 16 3.57 13.39 3.32
CA LEU A 16 2.18 12.96 3.22
C LEU A 16 1.25 14.08 3.67
N LYS A 17 0.09 14.15 3.04
CA LYS A 17 -1.02 15.03 3.41
C LYS A 17 -2.19 14.20 3.90
N GLU A 18 -3.05 14.84 4.67
CA GLU A 18 -4.33 14.24 5.05
C GLU A 18 -5.10 13.84 3.79
N HIS A 19 -5.73 12.66 3.84
CA HIS A 19 -6.45 12.00 2.74
C HIS A 19 -5.58 11.52 1.57
N ASP A 20 -4.24 11.53 1.68
CA ASP A 20 -3.41 10.85 0.70
C ASP A 20 -3.72 9.34 0.67
N ILE A 21 -3.72 8.78 -0.56
CA ILE A 21 -3.96 7.36 -0.80
C ILE A 21 -2.63 6.62 -0.83
N LEU A 22 -2.38 5.83 0.21
CA LEU A 22 -1.26 4.90 0.28
C LEU A 22 -1.60 3.59 -0.42
N VAL A 23 -0.87 3.29 -1.50
CA VAL A 23 -0.91 1.97 -2.16
C VAL A 23 0.09 1.04 -1.49
N VAL A 24 -0.40 0.04 -0.79
CA VAL A 24 0.45 -0.86 0.00
C VAL A 24 0.29 -2.33 -0.41
N ASP A 25 1.35 -3.11 -0.21
CA ASP A 25 1.28 -4.56 -0.40
C ASP A 25 0.50 -5.25 0.73
N ARG A 26 0.01 -6.46 0.46
CA ARG A 26 -0.76 -7.31 1.37
C ARG A 26 -0.03 -7.61 2.69
N GLY A 27 1.31 -7.61 2.68
CA GLY A 27 2.12 -7.77 3.90
C GLY A 27 1.99 -6.63 4.92
N PHE A 28 1.36 -5.52 4.54
CA PHE A 28 1.14 -4.37 5.43
C PHE A 28 -0.24 -4.31 6.05
N ARG A 29 -1.06 -5.36 5.89
CA ARG A 29 -2.43 -5.46 6.44
C ARG A 29 -2.54 -4.94 7.88
N ASP A 30 -1.66 -5.39 8.76
CA ASP A 30 -1.76 -5.03 10.17
C ASP A 30 -1.49 -3.53 10.40
N SER A 31 -0.80 -2.87 9.47
CA SER A 31 -0.42 -1.45 9.53
C SER A 31 -1.51 -0.51 9.01
N ILE A 32 -2.54 -1.04 8.32
CA ILE A 32 -3.64 -0.24 7.75
C ILE A 32 -4.33 0.60 8.83
N GLY A 33 -4.55 0.04 10.02
CA GLY A 33 -5.17 0.78 11.13
C GLY A 33 -4.36 2.01 11.55
N VAL A 34 -3.03 1.91 11.55
CA VAL A 34 -2.14 3.04 11.87
C VAL A 34 -2.23 4.11 10.78
N MET A 35 -2.24 3.72 9.51
CA MET A 35 -2.36 4.66 8.39
C MET A 35 -3.67 5.45 8.46
N LYS A 36 -4.79 4.74 8.69
CA LYS A 36 -6.11 5.38 8.86
C LYS A 36 -6.16 6.30 10.07
N ALA A 37 -5.53 5.93 11.19
CA ALA A 37 -5.45 6.77 12.38
C ALA A 37 -4.64 8.06 12.15
N LEU A 38 -3.75 8.07 11.15
CA LEU A 38 -2.99 9.25 10.72
C LEU A 38 -3.75 10.11 9.69
N GLY A 39 -5.03 9.81 9.42
CA GLY A 39 -5.84 10.53 8.43
C GLY A 39 -5.55 10.14 6.98
N LEU A 40 -4.83 9.04 6.77
CA LEU A 40 -4.47 8.55 5.43
C LEU A 40 -5.44 7.48 4.96
N GLU A 41 -5.66 7.43 3.66
CA GLU A 41 -6.31 6.30 3.02
C GLU A 41 -5.28 5.24 2.68
N ALA A 42 -5.65 3.96 2.81
CA ALA A 42 -4.75 2.87 2.50
C ALA A 42 -5.49 1.81 1.70
N ILE A 43 -5.01 1.57 0.47
CA ILE A 43 -5.53 0.56 -0.44
C ILE A 43 -4.52 -0.56 -0.62
N MET A 44 -5.03 -1.79 -0.67
CA MET A 44 -4.23 -2.99 -0.87
C MET A 44 -4.99 -3.99 -1.75
N PRO A 45 -4.30 -4.90 -2.45
CA PRO A 45 -4.97 -5.92 -3.23
C PRO A 45 -5.95 -6.74 -2.38
N SER A 46 -7.15 -6.96 -2.91
CA SER A 46 -8.25 -7.63 -2.19
C SER A 46 -7.88 -9.07 -1.83
N PHE A 47 -8.56 -9.61 -0.81
CA PHE A 47 -8.47 -11.01 -0.42
C PHE A 47 -9.74 -11.76 -0.81
N LEU A 48 -9.58 -13.02 -1.17
CA LEU A 48 -10.72 -13.86 -1.50
C LEU A 48 -11.58 -14.16 -0.25
N ASP A 49 -10.99 -14.13 0.95
CA ASP A 49 -11.68 -14.29 2.24
C ASP A 49 -12.66 -15.48 2.24
N GLY A 50 -12.17 -16.66 1.83
CA GLY A 50 -12.95 -17.90 1.75
C GLY A 50 -13.81 -18.05 0.49
N ARG A 51 -13.87 -17.03 -0.38
CA ARG A 51 -14.52 -17.12 -1.69
C ARG A 51 -13.60 -17.76 -2.73
N ARG A 52 -14.20 -18.29 -3.80
CA ARG A 52 -13.45 -18.87 -4.92
C ARG A 52 -12.92 -17.83 -5.91
N GLN A 53 -13.59 -16.69 -6.03
CA GLN A 53 -13.28 -15.64 -7.01
C GLN A 53 -13.57 -14.25 -6.43
N PHE A 54 -12.87 -13.25 -6.97
CA PHE A 54 -13.14 -11.84 -6.70
C PHE A 54 -14.39 -11.38 -7.44
N SER A 55 -15.06 -10.37 -6.91
CA SER A 55 -16.01 -9.59 -7.70
C SER A 55 -15.27 -8.88 -8.85
N ALA A 56 -16.01 -8.45 -9.87
CA ALA A 56 -15.42 -7.66 -10.95
C ALA A 56 -14.75 -6.37 -10.43
N GLU A 57 -15.34 -5.75 -9.41
CA GLU A 57 -14.83 -4.55 -8.77
C GLU A 57 -13.51 -4.81 -8.03
N GLU A 58 -13.47 -5.82 -7.17
CA GLU A 58 -12.26 -6.21 -6.42
C GLU A 58 -11.12 -6.63 -7.37
N ALA A 59 -11.45 -7.34 -8.44
CA ALA A 59 -10.48 -7.73 -9.46
C ALA A 59 -9.92 -6.51 -10.20
N ASN A 60 -10.76 -5.50 -10.48
CA ASN A 60 -10.35 -4.27 -11.14
C ASN A 60 -9.49 -3.39 -10.24
N GLU A 61 -9.89 -3.22 -8.98
CA GLU A 61 -9.11 -2.49 -7.98
C GLU A 61 -7.73 -3.15 -7.79
N SER A 62 -7.70 -4.46 -7.60
CA SER A 62 -6.45 -5.24 -7.46
C SER A 62 -5.56 -5.11 -8.70
N ARG A 63 -6.14 -5.07 -9.91
CA ARG A 63 -5.38 -4.83 -11.15
C ARG A 63 -4.80 -3.42 -11.21
N CYS A 64 -5.55 -2.41 -10.75
CA CYS A 64 -5.08 -1.03 -10.66
C CYS A 64 -3.88 -0.91 -9.73
N ILE A 65 -3.99 -1.48 -8.52
CA ILE A 65 -2.91 -1.53 -7.53
C ILE A 65 -1.66 -2.23 -8.09
N THR A 66 -1.85 -3.35 -8.80
CA THR A 66 -0.75 -4.11 -9.40
C THR A 66 -0.01 -3.30 -10.47
N LYS A 67 -0.72 -2.53 -11.30
CA LYS A 67 -0.10 -1.65 -12.30
C LYS A 67 0.78 -0.57 -11.66
N ILE A 68 0.31 0.04 -10.57
CA ILE A 68 1.08 1.05 -9.82
C ILE A 68 2.36 0.44 -9.23
N ARG A 69 2.23 -0.73 -8.57
CA ARG A 69 3.37 -1.46 -7.99
C ARG A 69 4.44 -1.79 -9.01
N TRP A 70 4.06 -2.15 -10.24
CA TRP A 70 5.01 -2.55 -11.27
C TRP A 70 6.08 -1.47 -11.54
N VAL A 71 5.68 -0.19 -11.55
CA VAL A 71 6.62 0.93 -11.76
C VAL A 71 7.61 1.04 -10.59
N VAL A 72 7.12 0.92 -9.35
CA VAL A 72 7.94 0.95 -8.13
C VAL A 72 8.90 -0.24 -8.10
N GLU A 73 8.43 -1.44 -8.43
CA GLU A 73 9.25 -2.65 -8.49
C GLU A 73 10.33 -2.56 -9.58
N ALA A 74 10.01 -1.97 -10.73
CA ALA A 74 10.99 -1.71 -11.79
C ALA A 74 12.10 -0.74 -11.34
N ALA A 75 11.75 0.33 -10.63
CA ALA A 75 12.73 1.25 -10.05
C ALA A 75 13.59 0.57 -8.98
N ASN A 76 12.95 -0.17 -8.05
CA ASN A 76 13.65 -0.93 -7.01
C ASN A 76 14.59 -1.99 -7.60
N ARG A 77 14.19 -2.66 -8.69
CA ARG A 77 15.07 -3.63 -9.39
C ARG A 77 16.35 -2.95 -9.88
N ARG A 78 16.25 -1.75 -10.46
CA ARG A 78 17.43 -0.99 -10.91
C ARG A 78 18.35 -0.63 -9.74
N LEU A 79 17.77 -0.16 -8.63
CA LEU A 79 18.54 0.19 -7.44
C LEU A 79 19.30 -0.99 -6.83
N LYS A 80 18.72 -2.20 -6.89
CA LYS A 80 19.34 -3.43 -6.36
C LYS A 80 20.43 -4.04 -7.24
N GLN A 81 20.62 -3.54 -8.47
CA GLN A 81 21.65 -4.01 -9.39
C GLN A 81 22.98 -3.26 -9.25
N PHE A 82 23.03 -2.25 -8.39
CA PHE A 82 24.24 -1.51 -8.02
C PHE A 82 24.83 -2.01 -6.71
#